data_AF-B3E051-F1
#
_entry.id   AF-B3E051-F1
#
_cell.length_a   1.000
_cell.length_b   1.000
_cell.length_c   1.000
_cell.angle_alpha   90.00
_cell.angle_beta   90.00
_cell.angle_gamma   90.00
#
_symmetry.space_group_name_H-M   'P 1'
#
loop_
_entity.id
_entity.type
_entity.pdbx_description
1 polymer ?
#
loop_
_entity_poly.entity_id
_entity_poly.type
_entity_poly.pdbx_seq_one_letter_code
_entity_poly.pdbx_strand_id
1 'polypeptide(L)'
;MKIREDKDELIIQFEPTERELLLTSLFELKKHYQQEISEFPDPLRKFWTGELSRQTSPAEVEELIEDLTAERLELRSERLKLLEDWLSKENSLRNPSKGYLRIAKKDIDQFLCLLNDRRITLALMHGITEEQMEWDPFLIKSKALQQAIWEIHFLAYLQENCISYLMD
;
A
#
# COMPACT_ATOMS: atom_id res chain seq x y z
N MET A 1 3.30 -7.89 -16.29
CA MET A 1 3.66 -8.59 -15.03
C MET A 1 3.69 -10.11 -15.18
N LYS A 2 4.62 -10.81 -14.50
CA LYS A 2 4.66 -12.28 -14.36
C LYS A 2 5.00 -12.67 -12.93
N ILE A 3 4.30 -13.66 -12.36
CA ILE A 3 4.50 -14.14 -11.00
C ILE A 3 4.98 -15.59 -11.05
N ARG A 4 5.93 -15.94 -10.18
CA ARG A 4 6.38 -17.32 -9.97
C ARG A 4 6.84 -17.53 -8.52
N GLU A 5 6.84 -18.76 -8.06
CA GLU A 5 7.56 -19.14 -6.85
C GLU A 5 8.97 -19.63 -7.14
N ASP A 6 9.90 -19.34 -6.23
CA ASP A 6 11.21 -20.00 -6.14
C ASP A 6 11.50 -20.27 -4.67
N LYS A 7 11.47 -21.56 -4.27
CA LYS A 7 11.62 -22.00 -2.87
C LYS A 7 10.62 -21.31 -1.94
N ASP A 8 11.12 -20.47 -1.03
CA ASP A 8 10.35 -19.74 -0.02
C ASP A 8 10.13 -18.27 -0.41
N GLU A 9 10.21 -17.95 -1.69
CA GLU A 9 10.03 -16.60 -2.22
C GLU A 9 8.99 -16.56 -3.35
N LEU A 10 8.15 -15.52 -3.32
CA LEU A 10 7.36 -15.07 -4.46
C LEU A 10 8.22 -14.09 -5.27
N ILE A 11 8.36 -14.34 -6.57
CA ILE A 11 9.09 -13.48 -7.49
C ILE A 11 8.11 -12.84 -8.46
N ILE A 12 8.03 -11.52 -8.43
CA ILE A 12 7.17 -10.72 -9.32
C ILE A 12 8.06 -9.98 -10.30
N GLN A 13 7.97 -10.34 -11.57
CA GLN A 13 8.63 -9.66 -12.68
C GLN A 13 7.71 -8.59 -13.25
N PHE A 14 8.23 -7.36 -13.33
CA PHE A 14 7.51 -6.20 -13.85
C PHE A 14 8.03 -5.79 -15.22
N GLU A 15 7.12 -5.28 -16.04
CA GLU A 15 7.48 -4.45 -17.19
C GLU A 15 8.06 -3.09 -16.71
N PRO A 16 8.84 -2.38 -17.54
CA PRO A 16 9.50 -1.14 -17.12
C PRO A 16 8.56 -0.09 -16.50
N THR A 17 7.38 0.09 -17.09
CA THR A 17 6.38 1.07 -16.62
C THR A 17 5.70 0.64 -15.32
N GLU A 18 5.33 -0.64 -15.20
CA GLU A 18 4.78 -1.23 -13.96
C GLU A 18 5.78 -1.06 -12.81
N ARG A 19 7.07 -1.31 -13.08
CA ARG A 19 8.16 -1.17 -12.11
C ARG A 19 8.31 0.27 -11.62
N GLU A 20 8.30 1.24 -12.55
CA GLU A 20 8.41 2.66 -12.20
C GLU A 20 7.23 3.14 -11.37
N LEU A 21 6.02 2.71 -11.72
CA LEU A 21 4.82 3.02 -10.96
C LEU A 21 4.86 2.41 -9.55
N LEU A 22 5.26 1.13 -9.44
CA LEU A 22 5.42 0.48 -8.14
C LEU A 22 6.50 1.17 -7.30
N LEU A 23 7.67 1.45 -7.86
CA LEU A 23 8.75 2.14 -7.14
C LEU A 23 8.29 3.50 -6.62
N THR A 24 7.59 4.28 -7.44
CA THR A 24 7.04 5.58 -7.03
C THR A 24 6.07 5.40 -5.86
N SER A 25 5.14 4.44 -5.98
CA SER A 25 4.16 4.12 -4.94
C SER A 25 4.83 3.71 -3.62
N LEU A 26 5.84 2.85 -3.68
CA LEU A 26 6.58 2.39 -2.50
C LEU A 26 7.44 3.50 -1.87
N PHE A 27 8.04 4.39 -2.66
CA PHE A 27 8.77 5.55 -2.13
C PHE A 27 7.83 6.54 -1.43
N GLU A 28 6.66 6.82 -2.01
CA GLU A 28 5.67 7.67 -1.36
C GLU A 28 5.09 7.01 -0.10
N LEU A 29 4.87 5.69 -0.12
CA LEU A 29 4.44 4.96 1.08
C LEU A 29 5.53 4.95 2.17
N LYS A 30 6.81 4.83 1.78
CA LYS A 30 7.93 4.96 2.73
C LYS A 30 7.93 6.33 3.40
N LYS A 31 7.81 7.41 2.62
CA LYS A 31 7.70 8.78 3.18
C LYS A 31 6.50 8.87 4.12
N HIS A 32 5.36 8.35 3.67
CA HIS A 32 4.14 8.29 4.47
C HIS A 32 4.42 7.60 5.80
N TYR A 33 5.14 6.48 5.83
CA TYR A 33 5.49 5.74 7.06
C TYR A 33 6.51 6.39 7.99
N GLN A 34 7.34 7.28 7.46
CA GLN A 34 8.34 8.00 8.25
C GLN A 34 7.78 9.25 8.94
N GLN A 35 6.64 9.77 8.48
CA GLN A 35 5.99 10.94 9.05
C GLN A 35 5.31 10.61 10.40
N GLU A 36 5.18 11.57 11.30
CA GLU A 36 4.41 11.35 12.54
C GLU A 36 2.90 11.40 12.25
N ILE A 37 2.10 10.53 12.88
CA ILE A 37 0.64 10.46 12.65
C ILE A 37 -0.05 11.81 12.99
N SER A 38 0.47 12.52 13.99
CA SER A 38 -0.04 13.84 14.41
C SER A 38 0.10 14.90 13.31
N GLU A 39 1.01 14.71 12.36
CA GLU A 39 1.25 15.62 11.24
C GLU A 39 0.39 15.29 10.01
N PHE A 40 -0.38 14.20 10.06
CA PHE A 40 -1.24 13.84 8.95
C PHE A 40 -2.47 14.74 8.83
N PRO A 41 -2.96 14.95 7.59
CA PRO A 41 -4.27 15.50 7.34
C PRO A 41 -5.36 14.73 8.08
N ASP A 42 -6.41 15.44 8.52
CA ASP A 42 -7.46 14.89 9.37
C ASP A 42 -8.02 13.53 8.91
N PRO A 43 -8.35 13.30 7.62
CA PRO A 43 -8.89 12.01 7.18
C PRO A 43 -7.90 10.85 7.39
N LEU A 44 -6.61 11.09 7.15
CA LEU A 44 -5.57 10.09 7.37
C LEU A 44 -5.31 9.86 8.85
N ARG A 45 -5.24 10.93 9.65
CA ARG A 45 -5.05 10.82 11.09
C ARG A 45 -6.16 9.97 11.71
N LYS A 46 -7.43 10.23 11.35
CA LYS A 46 -8.59 9.45 11.78
C LYS A 46 -8.54 8.00 11.34
N PHE A 47 -8.12 7.76 10.10
CA PHE A 47 -7.94 6.40 9.60
C PHE A 47 -6.91 5.64 10.45
N TRP A 48 -5.74 6.22 10.72
CA TRP A 48 -4.66 5.56 11.45
C TRP A 48 -4.94 5.40 12.95
N THR A 49 -5.62 6.35 13.57
CA THR A 49 -6.04 6.29 15.00
C THR A 49 -7.28 5.43 15.23
N GLY A 50 -7.96 4.96 14.18
CA GLY A 50 -9.14 4.08 14.33
C GLY A 50 -10.44 4.82 14.64
N GLU A 51 -10.44 6.14 14.55
CA GLU A 51 -11.62 7.01 14.75
C GLU A 51 -12.67 6.90 13.62
N LEU A 52 -12.42 6.10 12.58
CA LEU A 52 -13.41 5.80 11.52
C LEU A 52 -14.36 4.64 11.87
N SER A 53 -14.43 4.21 13.15
CA SER A 53 -15.29 3.11 13.57
C SER A 53 -16.77 3.52 13.70
N ARG A 54 -17.66 2.58 13.39
CA ARG A 54 -19.12 2.73 13.56
C ARG A 54 -19.44 3.10 15.00
N GLN A 55 -20.42 3.99 15.20
CA GLN A 55 -20.91 4.48 16.51
C GLN A 55 -20.96 3.36 17.57
N THR A 56 -19.93 3.28 18.40
CA THR A 56 -19.83 2.32 19.51
C THR A 56 -19.67 3.10 20.81
N SER A 57 -20.13 2.52 21.94
CA SER A 57 -20.32 3.24 23.21
C SER A 57 -19.02 3.80 23.80
N PRO A 58 -19.02 5.01 24.40
CA PRO A 58 -17.82 5.83 24.56
C PRO A 58 -16.74 5.33 25.54
N ALA A 59 -17.04 4.49 26.52
CA ALA A 59 -16.07 4.15 27.58
C ALA A 59 -15.19 2.91 27.27
N GLU A 60 -15.70 1.92 26.54
CA GLU A 60 -14.91 0.76 26.08
C GLU A 60 -14.13 1.09 24.79
N VAL A 61 -14.47 2.20 24.13
CA VAL A 61 -13.88 2.61 22.85
C VAL A 61 -12.52 3.29 23.02
N GLU A 62 -12.25 3.95 24.14
CA GLU A 62 -10.99 4.70 24.33
C GLU A 62 -9.78 3.77 24.50
N GLU A 63 -9.88 2.75 25.37
CA GLU A 63 -8.84 1.72 25.56
C GLU A 63 -8.62 0.91 24.25
N LEU A 64 -9.69 0.58 23.54
CA LEU A 64 -9.61 -0.10 22.23
C LEU A 64 -8.97 0.77 21.13
N ILE A 65 -9.15 2.09 21.18
CA ILE A 65 -8.50 3.04 20.26
C ILE A 65 -7.01 3.14 20.56
N GLU A 66 -6.63 3.20 21.83
CA GLU A 66 -5.23 3.24 22.26
C GLU A 66 -4.49 1.97 21.84
N ASP A 67 -5.07 0.80 22.11
CA ASP A 67 -4.52 -0.50 21.71
C ASP A 67 -4.37 -0.61 20.19
N LEU A 68 -5.43 -0.24 19.44
CA LEU A 68 -5.41 -0.26 17.98
C LEU A 68 -4.37 0.72 17.40
N THR A 69 -4.20 1.88 18.03
CA THR A 69 -3.19 2.86 17.63
C THR A 69 -1.79 2.31 17.86
N ALA A 70 -1.54 1.68 19.01
CA ALA A 70 -0.26 1.06 19.33
C ALA A 70 0.08 -0.07 18.36
N GLU A 71 -0.87 -0.97 18.08
CA GLU A 71 -0.70 -2.07 17.11
C GLU A 71 -0.36 -1.53 15.72
N ARG A 72 -1.07 -0.48 15.27
CA ARG A 72 -0.81 0.13 13.96
C ARG A 72 0.53 0.82 13.88
N LEU A 73 1.01 1.42 14.96
CA LEU A 73 2.36 2.00 15.02
C LEU A 73 3.44 0.92 14.91
N GLU A 74 3.25 -0.21 15.59
CA GLU A 74 4.16 -1.36 15.48
C GLU A 74 4.19 -1.91 14.05
N LEU A 75 3.02 -2.21 13.48
CA LEU A 75 2.87 -2.68 12.10
C LEU A 75 3.51 -1.72 11.09
N ARG A 76 3.35 -0.42 11.29
CA ARG A 76 3.96 0.61 10.45
C ARG A 76 5.49 0.57 10.51
N SER A 77 6.07 0.33 11.69
CA SER A 77 7.51 0.18 11.87
C SER A 77 8.04 -1.08 11.15
N GLU A 78 7.34 -2.21 11.28
CA GLU A 78 7.70 -3.45 10.59
C GLU A 78 7.64 -3.31 9.08
N ARG A 79 6.54 -2.75 8.57
CA ARG A 79 6.34 -2.49 7.15
C ARG A 79 7.35 -1.49 6.59
N LEU A 80 7.75 -0.50 7.38
CA LEU A 80 8.82 0.43 6.99
C LEU A 80 10.15 -0.31 6.76
N LYS A 81 10.52 -1.27 7.62
CA LYS A 81 11.74 -2.08 7.43
C LYS A 81 11.70 -2.88 6.13
N LEU A 82 10.55 -3.47 5.78
CA LEU A 82 10.36 -4.18 4.51
C LEU A 82 10.53 -3.24 3.31
N LEU A 83 9.92 -2.05 3.36
CA LEU A 83 10.10 -1.02 2.32
C LEU A 83 11.55 -0.59 2.18
N GLU A 84 12.29 -0.46 3.28
CA GLU A 84 13.70 -0.09 3.25
C GLU A 84 14.58 -1.13 2.56
N ASP A 85 14.32 -2.41 2.78
CA ASP A 85 14.99 -3.50 2.08
C ASP A 85 14.66 -3.51 0.58
N TRP A 86 13.37 -3.46 0.22
CA TRP A 86 12.93 -3.50 -1.17
C TRP A 86 13.34 -2.27 -1.98
N LEU A 87 13.48 -1.11 -1.32
CA LEU A 87 13.95 0.14 -1.93
C LEU A 87 15.47 0.36 -1.78
N SER A 88 16.20 -0.60 -1.23
CA SER A 88 17.66 -0.55 -1.17
C SER A 88 18.26 -0.56 -2.58
N LYS A 89 19.41 0.10 -2.76
CA LYS A 89 20.05 0.24 -4.08
C LYS A 89 20.44 -1.11 -4.71
N GLU A 90 20.72 -2.09 -3.87
CA GLU A 90 21.13 -3.44 -4.28
C GLU A 90 19.93 -4.33 -4.65
N ASN A 91 18.70 -3.91 -4.30
CA ASN A 91 17.51 -4.68 -4.58
C ASN A 91 17.24 -4.76 -6.09
N SER A 92 16.79 -5.94 -6.54
CA SER A 92 16.53 -6.21 -7.96
C SER A 92 15.38 -5.38 -8.53
N LEU A 93 14.47 -4.89 -7.69
CA LEU A 93 13.39 -4.00 -8.09
C LEU A 93 13.94 -2.65 -8.61
N ARG A 94 14.98 -2.14 -7.98
CA ARG A 94 15.62 -0.87 -8.37
C ARG A 94 16.54 -1.00 -9.57
N ASN A 95 17.01 -2.20 -9.87
CA ASN A 95 17.88 -2.45 -11.02
C ASN A 95 17.06 -2.44 -12.33
N PRO A 96 17.30 -1.49 -13.27
CA PRO A 96 16.55 -1.39 -14.53
C PRO A 96 16.66 -2.61 -15.44
N SER A 97 17.77 -3.38 -15.33
CA SER A 97 17.99 -4.58 -16.14
C SER A 97 17.34 -5.83 -15.57
N LYS A 98 16.90 -5.81 -14.31
CA LYS A 98 16.29 -6.96 -13.62
C LYS A 98 14.79 -6.76 -13.47
N GLY A 99 14.37 -5.67 -12.82
CA GLY A 99 12.97 -5.27 -12.72
C GLY A 99 12.02 -6.27 -12.04
N TYR A 100 12.53 -7.07 -11.09
CA TYR A 100 11.69 -7.97 -10.30
C TYR A 100 11.81 -7.70 -8.80
N LEU A 101 10.73 -7.96 -8.08
CA LEU A 101 10.69 -7.98 -6.61
C LEU A 101 10.70 -9.43 -6.12
N ARG A 102 11.49 -9.71 -5.08
CA ARG A 102 11.45 -10.96 -4.33
C ARG A 102 10.80 -10.69 -2.99
N ILE A 103 9.85 -11.53 -2.60
CA ILE A 103 9.10 -11.42 -1.36
C ILE A 103 9.18 -12.77 -0.68
N ALA A 104 9.75 -12.83 0.53
CA ALA A 104 9.73 -14.07 1.29
C ALA A 104 8.28 -14.45 1.62
N LYS A 105 7.95 -15.75 1.63
CA LYS A 105 6.58 -16.23 1.88
C LYS A 105 5.96 -15.67 3.17
N LYS A 106 6.76 -15.53 4.22
CA LYS A 106 6.35 -14.94 5.50
C LYS A 106 5.95 -13.46 5.42
N ASP A 107 6.41 -12.74 4.40
CA ASP A 107 6.22 -11.30 4.24
C ASP A 107 5.15 -10.96 3.19
N ILE A 108 4.51 -11.97 2.58
CA ILE A 108 3.48 -11.79 1.54
C ILE A 108 2.28 -11.01 2.09
N ASP A 109 1.77 -11.36 3.27
CA ASP A 109 0.62 -10.66 3.86
C ASP A 109 0.95 -9.18 4.10
N GLN A 110 2.17 -8.91 4.59
CA GLN A 110 2.64 -7.53 4.79
C GLN A 110 2.79 -6.78 3.47
N PHE A 111 3.23 -7.44 2.40
CA PHE A 111 3.25 -6.87 1.06
C PHE A 111 1.85 -6.48 0.58
N LEU A 112 0.86 -7.37 0.72
CA LEU A 112 -0.52 -7.08 0.32
C LEU A 112 -1.11 -5.92 1.15
N CYS A 113 -0.83 -5.89 2.46
CA CYS A 113 -1.21 -4.77 3.32
C CYS A 113 -0.57 -3.45 2.86
N LEU A 114 0.71 -3.45 2.50
CA LEU A 114 1.42 -2.27 1.98
C LEU A 114 0.75 -1.70 0.72
N LEU A 115 0.37 -2.56 -0.24
CA LEU A 115 -0.35 -2.12 -1.44
C LEU A 115 -1.69 -1.48 -1.07
N ASN A 116 -2.43 -2.11 -0.16
CA ASN A 116 -3.72 -1.60 0.31
C ASN A 116 -3.60 -0.29 1.09
N ASP A 117 -2.60 -0.16 1.96
CA ASP A 117 -2.34 1.06 2.73
C ASP A 117 -2.09 2.25 1.79
N ARG A 118 -1.37 2.02 0.67
CA ARG A 118 -1.16 3.05 -0.34
C ARG A 118 -2.46 3.41 -1.07
N ARG A 119 -3.28 2.42 -1.44
CA ARG A 119 -4.59 2.65 -2.07
C ARG A 119 -5.50 3.49 -1.19
N ILE A 120 -5.60 3.15 0.10
CA ILE A 120 -6.39 3.91 1.09
C ILE A 120 -5.80 5.31 1.27
N THR A 121 -4.47 5.43 1.34
CA THR A 121 -3.82 6.74 1.50
C THR A 121 -4.15 7.68 0.35
N LEU A 122 -4.05 7.20 -0.90
CA LEU A 122 -4.47 7.94 -2.09
C LEU A 122 -5.94 8.35 -2.00
N ALA A 123 -6.79 7.43 -1.58
CA ALA A 123 -8.23 7.70 -1.52
C ALA A 123 -8.57 8.83 -0.56
N LEU A 124 -8.03 8.76 0.65
CA LEU A 124 -8.26 9.75 1.70
C LEU A 124 -7.65 11.11 1.33
N MET A 125 -6.47 11.12 0.72
CA MET A 125 -5.79 12.36 0.32
C MET A 125 -6.50 13.10 -0.81
N HIS A 126 -7.15 12.36 -1.72
CA HIS A 126 -7.83 12.92 -2.88
C HIS A 126 -9.36 12.97 -2.72
N GLY A 127 -9.90 12.56 -1.57
CA GLY A 127 -11.34 12.52 -1.33
C GLY A 127 -12.09 11.54 -2.25
N ILE A 128 -11.43 10.45 -2.63
CA ILE A 128 -11.96 9.43 -3.53
C ILE A 128 -12.84 8.47 -2.73
N THR A 129 -14.11 8.33 -3.14
CA THR A 129 -15.04 7.33 -2.59
C THR A 129 -14.78 5.95 -3.16
N GLU A 130 -15.34 4.90 -2.53
CA GLU A 130 -15.25 3.53 -3.05
C GLU A 130 -15.79 3.42 -4.49
N GLU A 131 -16.94 4.03 -4.79
CA GLU A 131 -17.49 4.07 -6.16
C GLU A 131 -16.51 4.74 -7.15
N GLN A 132 -15.83 5.80 -6.72
CA GLN A 132 -14.87 6.49 -7.54
C GLN A 132 -13.60 5.68 -7.80
N MET A 133 -13.23 4.77 -6.89
CA MET A 133 -12.11 3.85 -7.12
C MET A 133 -12.33 2.93 -8.32
N GLU A 134 -13.57 2.75 -8.78
CA GLU A 134 -13.91 1.90 -9.93
C GLU A 134 -14.06 2.69 -11.24
N TRP A 135 -13.91 4.01 -11.19
CA TRP A 135 -14.05 4.86 -12.38
C TRP A 135 -12.99 4.55 -13.43
N ASP A 136 -13.40 4.58 -14.71
CA ASP A 136 -12.46 4.54 -15.83
C ASP A 136 -11.54 5.78 -15.80
N PRO A 137 -10.22 5.61 -15.58
CA PRO A 137 -9.29 6.73 -15.53
C PRO A 137 -9.28 7.57 -16.80
N PHE A 138 -9.59 7.00 -17.97
CA PHE A 138 -9.58 7.72 -19.25
C PHE A 138 -10.68 8.78 -19.36
N LEU A 139 -11.73 8.67 -18.54
CA LEU A 139 -12.86 9.61 -18.53
C LEU A 139 -12.68 10.77 -17.53
N ILE A 140 -11.66 10.70 -16.67
CA ILE A 140 -11.42 11.67 -15.61
C ILE A 140 -10.70 12.91 -16.15
N LYS A 141 -11.31 14.09 -16.01
CA LYS A 141 -10.74 15.37 -16.48
C LYS A 141 -9.65 15.93 -15.58
N SER A 142 -9.76 15.72 -14.26
CA SER A 142 -8.77 16.19 -13.31
C SER A 142 -7.53 15.30 -13.37
N LYS A 143 -6.40 15.86 -13.82
CA LYS A 143 -5.15 15.08 -13.97
C LYS A 143 -4.69 14.46 -12.65
N ALA A 144 -4.80 15.18 -11.54
CA ALA A 144 -4.41 14.67 -10.23
C ALA A 144 -5.29 13.50 -9.80
N LEU A 145 -6.61 13.61 -9.98
CA LEU A 145 -7.55 12.53 -9.68
C LEU A 145 -7.33 11.33 -10.60
N GLN A 146 -7.14 11.58 -11.90
CA GLN A 146 -6.84 10.54 -12.88
C GLN A 146 -5.58 9.76 -12.50
N GLN A 147 -4.51 10.44 -12.09
CA GLN A 147 -3.27 9.80 -11.63
C GLN A 147 -3.49 8.96 -10.37
N ALA A 148 -4.23 9.48 -9.39
CA ALA A 148 -4.54 8.75 -8.17
C ALA A 148 -5.35 7.48 -8.44
N ILE A 149 -6.38 7.55 -9.30
CA ILE A 149 -7.18 6.38 -9.68
C ILE A 149 -6.35 5.37 -10.47
N TRP A 150 -5.50 5.82 -11.40
CA TRP A 150 -4.56 4.93 -12.11
C TRP A 150 -3.65 4.15 -11.15
N GLU A 151 -3.09 4.83 -10.16
CA GLU A 151 -2.24 4.20 -9.16
C GLU A 151 -3.04 3.22 -8.30
N ILE A 152 -4.26 3.58 -7.86
CA ILE A 152 -5.16 2.69 -7.14
C ILE A 152 -5.47 1.42 -7.95
N HIS A 153 -5.78 1.56 -9.25
CA HIS A 153 -6.07 0.45 -10.15
C HIS A 153 -4.86 -0.46 -10.33
N PHE A 154 -3.68 0.11 -10.55
CA PHE A 154 -2.46 -0.67 -10.69
C PHE A 154 -2.14 -1.48 -9.43
N LEU A 155 -2.26 -0.86 -8.25
CA LEU A 155 -2.00 -1.53 -6.97
C LEU A 155 -3.04 -2.64 -6.69
N ALA A 156 -4.31 -2.40 -7.04
CA ALA A 156 -5.37 -3.41 -6.95
C ALA A 156 -5.06 -4.59 -7.88
N TYR A 157 -4.74 -4.33 -9.15
CA TYR A 157 -4.37 -5.35 -10.12
C TYR A 157 -3.18 -6.19 -9.66
N LEU A 158 -2.14 -5.57 -9.11
CA LEU A 158 -0.98 -6.27 -8.55
C LEU A 158 -1.40 -7.17 -7.37
N GLN A 159 -2.21 -6.66 -6.45
CA GLN A 159 -2.71 -7.41 -5.30
C GLN A 159 -3.56 -8.62 -5.73
N GLU A 160 -4.47 -8.43 -6.69
CA GLU A 160 -5.32 -9.49 -7.23
C GLU A 160 -4.51 -10.58 -7.92
N ASN A 161 -3.50 -10.21 -8.72
CA ASN A 161 -2.64 -11.20 -9.38
C ASN A 161 -1.84 -12.02 -8.36
N CYS A 162 -1.35 -11.40 -7.29
CA CYS A 162 -0.66 -12.12 -6.21
C CYS A 162 -1.62 -13.09 -5.51
N ILE A 163 -2.82 -12.63 -5.15
CA ILE A 163 -3.82 -13.46 -4.47
C ILE A 163 -4.27 -14.62 -5.35
N SER A 164 -4.56 -14.36 -6.62
CA SER A 164 -4.99 -15.39 -7.58
C SER A 164 -3.92 -16.47 -7.71
N TYR A 165 -2.66 -16.05 -7.85
CA TYR A 165 -1.53 -16.98 -7.94
C TYR A 165 -1.33 -17.82 -6.66
N LEU A 166 -1.63 -17.29 -5.49
CA LEU A 166 -1.47 -18.01 -4.20
C LEU A 166 -2.63 -18.97 -3.90
N MET A 167 -3.77 -18.82 -4.59
CA MET A 167 -4.94 -19.68 -4.43
C MET A 167 -5.01 -20.81 -5.47
N ASP A 168 -4.24 -20.71 -6.55
CA ASP A 168 -4.10 -21.73 -7.60
C ASP A 168 -3.10 -22.85 -7.20
#